data_AF-A0A956N7Y2-F1
#
_entry.id   AF-A0A956N7Y2-F1
#
_cell.length_a   1.000
_cell.length_b   1.000
_cell.length_c   1.000
_cell.angle_alpha   90.00
_cell.angle_beta   90.00
_cell.angle_gamma   90.00
#
_symmetry.space_group_name_H-M   'P 1'
#
loop_
_entity.id
_entity.type
_entity.pdbx_description
1 polymer ?
#
loop_
_entity_poly.entity_id
_entity_poly.type
_entity_poly.pdbx_seq_one_letter_code
_entity_poly.pdbx_strand_id
1 'polypeptide(L)'
;MVRSVERPKPVVLPALCKGCGRCIDACPRGCITIGHDVNQDSGLVPVLIDLDVCNGCGVCLSACPEPYGLSTDGYELEDPRHLFGERPGARTASRADRSPERIPLGAREPLILKGNHAAAIGALLAGCRHVFGYPITPSTEGAELMAALLPKLDGVFLQAVSEVATINHMYGCGGAGLPCLTFTSSPGFSLMLEG
;
A
#
# COMPACT_ATOMS: atom_id res chain seq x y z
N MET A 1 -1.70 49.64 14.58
CA MET A 1 -0.58 48.70 14.30
C MET A 1 -1.19 47.41 13.79
N VAL A 2 -1.15 47.17 12.47
CA VAL A 2 -1.57 45.89 11.89
C VAL A 2 -0.49 44.88 12.26
N ARG A 3 -0.83 43.87 13.08
CA ARG A 3 0.07 42.74 13.35
C ARG A 3 0.39 42.12 12.00
N SER A 4 1.67 42.09 11.62
CA SER A 4 2.14 41.36 10.44
C SER A 4 1.87 39.88 10.67
N VAL A 5 0.75 39.39 10.13
CA VAL A 5 0.45 37.96 10.12
C VAL A 5 1.50 37.32 9.22
N GLU A 6 2.37 36.51 9.82
CA GLU A 6 3.38 35.75 9.10
C GLU A 6 2.65 34.78 8.16
N ARG A 7 2.85 34.96 6.85
CA ARG A 7 2.14 34.19 5.83
C ARG A 7 2.82 32.84 5.66
N PRO A 8 2.07 31.73 5.56
CA PRO A 8 2.67 30.42 5.35
C PRO A 8 3.45 30.42 4.03
N LYS A 9 4.72 30.00 4.10
CA LYS A 9 5.59 29.93 2.93
C LYS A 9 5.35 28.62 2.18
N PRO A 10 5.39 28.63 0.84
CA PRO A 10 5.23 27.42 0.03
C PRO A 10 6.41 26.45 0.22
N VAL A 11 6.09 25.17 0.27
CA VAL A 11 7.03 24.04 0.27
C VAL A 11 6.82 23.24 -1.02
N VAL A 12 7.93 22.85 -1.64
CA VAL A 12 7.91 21.99 -2.84
C VAL A 12 7.79 20.54 -2.39
N LEU A 13 6.87 19.78 -3.00
CA LEU A 13 6.78 18.33 -2.84
C LEU A 13 7.47 17.66 -4.05
N PRO A 14 8.72 17.17 -3.91
CA PRO A 14 9.52 16.73 -5.06
C PRO A 14 8.88 15.60 -5.87
N ALA A 15 8.20 14.66 -5.20
CA ALA A 15 7.50 13.55 -5.85
C ALA A 15 6.32 13.99 -6.74
N LEU A 16 5.76 15.18 -6.51
CA LEU A 16 4.60 15.71 -7.24
C LEU A 16 4.98 16.88 -8.17
N CYS A 17 6.21 17.37 -8.08
CA CYS A 17 6.67 18.47 -8.90
C CYS A 17 6.93 18.00 -10.34
N LYS A 18 6.24 18.61 -11.32
CA LYS A 18 6.43 18.29 -12.75
C LYS A 18 7.61 19.04 -13.41
N GLY A 19 8.36 19.86 -12.68
CA GLY A 19 9.49 20.63 -13.22
C GLY A 19 9.14 21.62 -14.35
N CYS A 20 7.87 21.98 -14.53
CA CYS A 20 7.40 22.75 -15.69
C CYS A 20 7.77 24.25 -15.70
N GLY A 21 8.34 24.78 -14.62
CA GLY A 21 8.80 26.17 -14.54
C GLY A 21 7.74 27.25 -14.34
N ARG A 22 6.43 26.96 -14.46
CA ARG A 22 5.37 27.98 -14.34
C ARG A 22 5.39 28.79 -13.04
N CYS A 23 5.79 28.17 -11.93
CA CYS A 23 5.92 28.84 -10.65
C CYS A 23 7.09 29.84 -10.61
N ILE A 24 8.12 29.66 -11.44
CA ILE A 24 9.25 30.59 -11.61
C ILE A 24 8.76 31.86 -12.28
N ASP A 25 8.08 31.71 -13.42
CA ASP A 25 7.53 32.85 -14.19
C ASP A 25 6.51 33.65 -13.39
N ALA A 26 5.73 32.97 -12.55
CA ALA A 26 4.71 33.58 -11.71
C ALA A 26 5.27 34.23 -10.42
N CYS A 27 6.54 34.00 -10.07
CA CYS A 27 7.08 34.46 -8.79
C CYS A 27 7.45 35.95 -8.82
N PRO A 28 6.71 36.85 -8.12
CA PRO A 28 6.99 38.29 -8.15
C PRO A 28 8.28 38.67 -7.40
N ARG A 29 8.82 37.74 -6.59
CA ARG A 29 10.05 37.93 -5.81
C ARG A 29 11.27 37.31 -6.48
N GLY A 30 11.09 36.53 -7.56
CA GLY A 30 12.18 35.83 -8.23
C GLY A 30 12.88 34.77 -7.35
N CYS A 31 12.22 34.27 -6.31
CA CYS A 31 12.83 33.35 -5.33
C CYS A 31 12.68 31.86 -5.68
N ILE A 32 12.36 31.51 -6.94
CA ILE A 32 12.16 30.12 -7.37
C ILE A 32 13.09 29.84 -8.56
N THR A 33 13.80 28.71 -8.53
CA THR A 33 14.72 28.27 -9.59
C THR A 33 14.49 26.81 -9.94
N ILE A 34 15.00 26.36 -11.09
CA ILE A 34 15.09 24.93 -11.40
C ILE A 34 16.20 24.32 -10.54
N GLY A 35 15.92 23.18 -9.90
CA GLY A 35 16.91 22.41 -9.16
C GLY A 35 17.94 21.76 -10.08
N HIS A 36 18.84 20.97 -9.49
CA HIS A 36 19.89 20.24 -10.21
C HIS A 36 19.76 18.73 -10.07
N ASP A 37 19.15 18.26 -8.98
CA ASP A 37 18.98 16.84 -8.71
C ASP A 37 17.68 16.29 -9.32
N VAL A 38 17.77 15.11 -9.92
CA VAL A 38 16.60 14.36 -10.38
C VAL A 38 15.98 13.65 -9.16
N ASN A 39 14.72 13.93 -8.89
CA ASN A 39 13.98 13.22 -7.86
C ASN A 39 13.67 11.80 -8.35
N GLN A 40 14.01 10.79 -7.54
CA GLN A 40 13.92 9.38 -7.92
C GLN A 40 12.46 8.90 -8.12
N ASP A 41 11.52 9.47 -7.35
CA ASP A 41 10.10 9.07 -7.41
C ASP A 41 9.39 9.61 -8.65
N SER A 42 9.65 10.88 -9.00
CA SER A 42 9.02 11.55 -10.14
C SER A 42 9.81 11.42 -11.44
N GLY A 43 11.11 11.12 -11.37
CA GLY A 43 12.03 11.14 -12.52
C GLY A 43 12.30 12.53 -13.09
N LEU A 44 11.87 13.59 -12.40
CA LEU A 44 11.95 14.97 -12.86
C LEU A 44 12.82 15.81 -11.92
N VAL A 45 13.28 16.95 -12.42
CA VAL A 45 14.04 17.92 -11.64
C VAL A 45 13.05 18.91 -11.00
N PRO A 46 12.84 18.87 -9.66
CA PRO A 46 11.94 19.77 -8.98
C PRO A 46 12.50 21.20 -8.94
N VAL A 47 11.62 22.16 -8.72
CA VAL A 47 12.05 23.55 -8.45
C VAL A 47 12.56 23.70 -7.03
N LEU A 48 13.43 24.68 -6.79
CA LEU A 48 13.91 25.08 -5.47
C LEU A 48 13.35 26.46 -5.13
N ILE A 49 13.00 26.68 -3.86
CA ILE A 49 12.49 27.97 -3.36
C ILE A 49 13.45 28.50 -2.31
N ASP A 50 13.93 29.72 -2.52
CA ASP A 50 14.64 30.49 -1.50
C ASP A 50 13.62 31.05 -0.50
N LEU A 51 13.55 30.41 0.67
CA LEU A 51 12.62 30.79 1.73
C LEU A 51 13.02 32.08 2.44
N ASP A 52 14.28 32.52 2.37
CA ASP A 52 14.73 33.76 2.99
C ASP A 52 14.25 34.98 2.18
N VAL A 53 14.17 34.85 0.86
CA VAL A 53 13.65 35.90 -0.03
C VAL A 53 12.11 35.85 -0.16
N CYS A 54 11.51 34.69 0.07
CA CYS A 54 10.07 34.44 -0.04
C CYS A 54 9.25 35.19 1.04
N ASN A 55 8.18 35.86 0.60
CA ASN A 55 7.25 36.59 1.47
C ASN A 55 5.90 35.88 1.68
N GLY A 56 5.75 34.63 1.22
CA GLY A 56 4.53 33.85 1.37
C GLY A 56 3.32 34.36 0.55
N CYS A 57 3.55 35.02 -0.60
CA CYS A 57 2.47 35.61 -1.39
C CYS A 57 1.45 34.60 -1.96
N GLY A 58 1.84 33.33 -2.14
CA GLY A 58 0.97 32.26 -2.62
C GLY A 58 0.73 32.19 -4.13
N VAL A 59 1.27 33.14 -4.91
CA VAL A 59 1.05 33.21 -6.37
C VAL A 59 1.55 31.95 -7.08
N CYS A 60 2.68 31.40 -6.64
CA CYS A 60 3.23 30.16 -7.18
C CYS A 60 2.29 28.95 -7.01
N LEU A 61 1.51 28.87 -5.92
CA LEU A 61 0.51 27.82 -5.74
C LEU A 61 -0.61 27.94 -6.76
N SER A 62 -1.12 29.16 -7.00
CA SER A 62 -2.18 29.38 -8.00
C SER A 62 -1.72 29.16 -9.44
N ALA A 63 -0.42 29.33 -9.71
CA ALA A 63 0.18 29.10 -11.02
C ALA A 63 0.54 27.62 -11.26
N CYS A 64 0.51 26.79 -10.20
CA CYS A 64 0.89 25.38 -10.29
C CYS A 64 -0.19 24.60 -11.06
N PRO A 65 0.14 23.99 -12.21
CA PRO A 65 -0.81 23.21 -13.00
C PRO A 65 -1.12 21.83 -12.40
N GLU A 66 -0.29 21.38 -11.45
CA GLU A 66 -0.46 20.14 -10.71
C GLU A 66 -0.91 20.49 -9.29
N PRO A 67 -2.08 20.05 -8.81
CA PRO A 67 -2.69 20.55 -7.57
C PRO A 67 -1.91 20.30 -6.27
N TYR A 68 -0.72 19.68 -6.30
CA TYR A 68 0.07 19.35 -5.11
C TYR A 68 1.59 19.49 -5.28
N GLY A 69 2.10 20.02 -6.40
CA GLY A 69 3.54 20.24 -6.57
C GLY A 69 4.13 21.28 -5.59
N LEU A 70 3.28 22.21 -5.13
CA LEU A 70 3.55 23.22 -4.13
C LEU A 70 2.43 23.21 -3.09
N SER A 71 2.78 23.16 -1.80
CA SER A 71 1.82 23.16 -0.69
C SER A 71 2.22 24.20 0.36
N THR A 72 1.26 24.73 1.10
CA THR A 72 1.54 25.50 2.34
C THR A 72 1.71 24.59 3.55
N ASP A 73 1.19 23.37 3.43
CA ASP A 73 1.26 22.34 4.45
C ASP A 73 2.37 21.38 4.01
N GLY A 74 3.55 21.49 4.63
CA GLY A 74 4.54 20.43 4.51
C GLY A 74 3.91 19.13 4.99
N TYR A 75 4.11 18.03 4.26
CA TYR A 75 3.80 16.72 4.82
C TYR A 75 4.86 16.44 5.89
N GLU A 76 4.60 16.82 7.13
CA GLU A 76 5.35 16.26 8.24
C GLU A 76 4.95 14.79 8.35
N LEU A 77 5.94 13.90 8.27
CA LEU A 77 5.79 12.51 8.67
C LEU A 77 5.45 12.50 10.16
N GLU A 78 4.16 12.61 10.47
CA GLU A 78 3.68 12.43 11.82
C GLU A 78 3.91 10.99 12.23
N ASP A 79 4.56 10.79 13.37
CA ASP A 79 4.76 9.46 13.93
C ASP A 79 3.38 8.78 14.06
N PRO A 80 3.15 7.62 13.40
CA PRO A 80 1.88 6.91 13.47
C PRO A 80 1.42 6.64 14.91
N ARG A 81 2.34 6.60 15.88
CA ARG A 81 2.02 6.46 17.31
C ARG A 81 1.28 7.67 17.89
N HIS A 82 1.51 8.86 17.36
CA HIS A 82 0.81 10.08 17.77
C HIS A 82 -0.63 10.09 17.24
N LEU A 83 -0.82 9.69 15.98
CA LEU A 83 -2.13 9.67 15.32
C LEU A 83 -3.02 8.50 15.76
N PHE A 84 -2.42 7.31 15.91
CA PHE A 84 -3.16 6.06 16.12
C PHE A 84 -2.92 5.44 17.52
N GLY A 85 -2.16 6.12 18.38
CA GLY A 85 -1.75 5.64 19.70
C GLY A 85 -0.61 4.61 19.64
N GLU A 86 -0.12 4.16 20.80
CA GLU A 86 0.82 3.03 20.84
C GLU A 86 0.17 1.83 20.16
N ARG A 87 0.77 1.40 19.04
CA ARG A 87 0.37 0.16 18.39
C ARG A 87 0.60 -0.94 19.42
N PRO A 88 -0.44 -1.71 19.83
CA PRO A 88 -0.23 -2.87 20.68
C PRO A 88 0.86 -3.70 20.02
N GLY A 89 1.97 -3.92 20.75
CA GLY A 89 3.15 -4.58 20.19
C GLY A 89 2.71 -5.79 19.40
N ALA A 90 3.23 -5.93 18.16
CA ALA A 90 2.83 -6.97 17.23
C ALA A 90 2.62 -8.24 18.03
N ARG A 91 1.36 -8.68 18.13
CA ARG A 91 1.03 -9.89 18.86
C ARG A 91 1.82 -10.94 18.12
N THR A 92 2.96 -11.36 18.69
CA THR A 92 3.76 -12.41 18.09
C THR A 92 2.78 -13.55 18.02
N ALA A 93 2.36 -13.89 16.79
CA ALA A 93 1.57 -15.08 16.59
C ALA A 93 2.40 -16.15 17.28
N SER A 94 1.91 -16.65 18.41
CA SER A 94 2.58 -17.72 19.12
C SER A 94 2.68 -18.79 18.08
N ARG A 95 3.89 -19.08 17.60
CA ARG A 95 4.13 -20.09 16.60
C ARG A 95 3.35 -21.28 17.09
N ALA A 96 2.27 -21.65 16.39
CA ALA A 96 1.38 -22.70 16.87
C ALA A 96 2.30 -23.86 17.22
N ASP A 97 2.27 -24.30 18.48
CA ASP A 97 3.13 -25.37 18.95
C ASP A 97 2.70 -26.62 18.18
N ARG A 98 3.33 -26.82 17.03
CA ARG A 98 3.07 -27.99 16.20
C ARG A 98 3.74 -29.11 16.97
N SER A 99 2.93 -29.86 17.71
CA SER A 99 3.36 -31.14 18.25
C SER A 99 4.07 -31.91 17.14
N PRO A 100 5.33 -32.35 17.36
CA PRO A 100 6.05 -33.18 16.40
C PRO A 100 5.41 -34.57 16.26
N GLU A 101 4.40 -34.87 17.08
CA GLU A 101 3.63 -36.10 17.03
C GLU A 101 2.92 -36.23 15.68
N ARG A 102 3.34 -37.24 14.91
CA ARG A 102 2.67 -37.63 13.68
C ARG A 102 1.41 -38.42 14.06
N ILE A 103 0.26 -37.78 13.97
CA ILE A 103 -1.02 -38.45 14.14
C ILE A 103 -1.27 -39.32 12.89
N PRO A 104 -1.45 -40.65 13.02
CA PRO A 104 -1.85 -41.49 11.92
C PRO A 104 -3.21 -41.01 11.39
N LEU A 105 -3.28 -40.73 10.09
CA LEU A 105 -4.58 -40.52 9.46
C LEU A 105 -5.32 -41.86 9.47
N GLY A 106 -6.51 -41.91 10.07
CA GLY A 106 -7.36 -43.10 10.01
C GLY A 106 -7.65 -43.49 8.57
N ALA A 107 -7.99 -44.77 8.33
CA ALA A 107 -8.38 -45.23 7.00
C ALA A 107 -9.56 -44.39 6.47
N ARG A 108 -9.37 -43.73 5.33
CA ARG A 108 -10.40 -42.96 4.64
C ARG A 108 -10.42 -43.36 3.18
N GLU A 109 -11.59 -43.26 2.56
CA GLU A 109 -11.72 -43.41 1.12
C GLU A 109 -11.02 -42.24 0.41
N PRO A 110 -10.29 -42.50 -0.69
CA PRO A 110 -9.60 -41.45 -1.43
C PRO A 110 -10.61 -40.52 -2.11
N LEU A 111 -10.34 -39.22 -2.07
CA LEU A 111 -11.17 -38.20 -2.69
C LEU A 111 -10.61 -37.82 -4.06
N ILE A 112 -11.44 -37.87 -5.10
CA ILE A 112 -11.08 -37.38 -6.45
C ILE A 112 -11.42 -35.90 -6.53
N LEU A 113 -10.37 -35.08 -6.69
CA LEU A 113 -10.43 -33.62 -6.60
C LEU A 113 -9.75 -32.98 -7.81
N LYS A 114 -10.20 -31.77 -8.17
CA LYS A 114 -9.37 -30.86 -8.98
C LYS A 114 -8.20 -30.35 -8.15
N GLY A 115 -7.07 -30.04 -8.79
CA GLY A 115 -5.86 -29.56 -8.12
C GLY A 115 -6.08 -28.31 -7.26
N ASN A 116 -6.78 -27.31 -7.79
CA ASN A 116 -7.10 -26.07 -7.05
C ASN A 116 -7.98 -26.33 -5.82
N HIS A 117 -8.95 -27.24 -5.93
CA HIS A 117 -9.77 -27.65 -4.78
C HIS A 117 -8.93 -28.39 -3.74
N ALA A 118 -8.02 -29.27 -4.15
CA ALA A 118 -7.11 -29.95 -3.23
C ALA A 118 -6.22 -28.96 -2.47
N ALA A 119 -5.68 -27.93 -3.15
CA ALA A 119 -4.90 -26.87 -2.53
C ALA A 119 -5.73 -26.04 -1.53
N ALA A 120 -6.95 -25.66 -1.89
CA ALA A 120 -7.88 -24.94 -1.01
C ALA A 120 -8.20 -25.75 0.26
N ILE A 121 -8.56 -27.03 0.10
CA ILE A 121 -8.84 -27.93 1.24
C ILE A 121 -7.60 -28.08 2.12
N GLY A 122 -6.43 -28.30 1.52
CA GLY A 122 -5.17 -28.40 2.25
C GLY A 122 -4.87 -27.14 3.08
N ALA A 123 -5.11 -25.97 2.53
CA ALA A 123 -4.94 -24.71 3.24
C ALA A 123 -5.93 -24.52 4.40
N LEU A 124 -7.20 -24.87 4.20
CA LEU A 124 -8.21 -24.82 5.27
C LEU A 124 -7.84 -25.76 6.43
N LEU A 125 -7.39 -26.98 6.11
CA LEU A 125 -6.90 -27.97 7.07
C LEU A 125 -5.64 -27.48 7.80
N ALA A 126 -4.78 -26.72 7.13
CA ALA A 126 -3.61 -26.07 7.73
C ALA A 126 -3.95 -24.86 8.61
N GLY A 127 -5.23 -24.49 8.73
CA GLY A 127 -5.70 -23.38 9.56
C GLY A 127 -5.75 -22.03 8.84
N CYS A 128 -5.56 -21.98 7.51
CA CYS A 128 -5.76 -20.74 6.78
C CYS A 128 -7.23 -20.30 6.86
N ARG A 129 -7.46 -19.02 7.20
CA ARG A 129 -8.79 -18.42 7.30
C ARG A 129 -8.91 -17.09 6.54
N HIS A 130 -7.86 -16.66 5.87
CA HIS A 130 -7.84 -15.40 5.14
C HIS A 130 -7.39 -15.63 3.70
N VAL A 131 -8.26 -15.33 2.75
CA VAL A 131 -7.94 -15.42 1.33
C VAL A 131 -8.27 -14.12 0.64
N PHE A 132 -7.28 -13.61 -0.09
CA PHE A 132 -7.42 -12.43 -0.92
C PHE A 132 -7.19 -12.88 -2.37
N GLY A 133 -8.01 -12.43 -3.31
CA GLY A 133 -7.86 -12.89 -4.69
C GLY A 133 -8.49 -11.99 -5.72
N TYR A 134 -7.92 -12.02 -6.91
CA TYR A 134 -8.48 -11.42 -8.12
C TYR A 134 -8.76 -12.55 -9.12
N PRO A 135 -9.92 -12.56 -9.81
CA PRO A 135 -10.28 -13.66 -10.71
C PRO A 135 -9.32 -13.72 -11.90
N ILE A 136 -8.56 -14.82 -11.99
CA ILE A 136 -7.69 -15.13 -13.12
C ILE A 136 -7.68 -16.63 -13.42
N THR A 137 -7.94 -17.01 -14.67
CA THR A 137 -7.91 -18.41 -15.10
C THR A 137 -6.46 -18.90 -15.23
N PRO A 138 -6.16 -20.19 -14.96
CA PRO A 138 -7.06 -21.27 -14.51
C PRO A 138 -7.25 -21.35 -12.97
N SER A 139 -6.82 -20.35 -12.22
CA SER A 139 -6.74 -20.41 -10.75
C SER A 139 -8.04 -20.02 -10.03
N THR A 140 -9.01 -19.45 -10.76
CA THR A 140 -10.28 -18.94 -10.21
C THR A 140 -11.06 -19.98 -9.40
N GLU A 141 -11.09 -21.25 -9.81
CA GLU A 141 -11.89 -22.29 -9.14
C GLU A 141 -11.48 -22.50 -7.66
N GLY A 142 -10.18 -22.31 -7.34
CA GLY A 142 -9.70 -22.39 -5.96
C GLY A 142 -10.21 -21.23 -5.11
N ALA A 143 -10.20 -20.01 -5.69
CA ALA A 143 -10.73 -18.82 -5.05
C ALA A 143 -12.26 -18.90 -4.86
N GLU A 144 -13.00 -19.41 -5.85
CA GLU A 144 -14.45 -19.64 -5.75
C GLU A 144 -14.80 -20.62 -4.64
N LEU A 145 -14.06 -21.73 -4.52
CA LEU A 145 -14.26 -22.67 -3.43
C LEU A 145 -14.01 -22.02 -2.06
N MET A 146 -12.93 -21.23 -1.92
CA MET A 146 -12.64 -20.52 -0.68
C MET A 146 -13.72 -19.48 -0.36
N ALA A 147 -14.22 -18.74 -1.35
CA ALA A 147 -15.32 -17.79 -1.20
C ALA A 147 -16.59 -18.48 -0.67
N ALA A 148 -16.85 -19.72 -1.10
CA ALA A 148 -18.00 -20.50 -0.64
C ALA A 148 -17.81 -21.13 0.76
N LEU A 149 -16.58 -21.47 1.15
CA LEU A 149 -16.29 -22.20 2.39
C LEU A 149 -15.93 -21.28 3.57
N LEU A 150 -15.14 -20.23 3.35
CA LEU A 150 -14.61 -19.39 4.42
C LEU A 150 -15.70 -18.73 5.29
N PRO A 151 -16.82 -18.22 4.75
CA PRO A 151 -17.91 -17.68 5.58
C PRO A 151 -18.53 -18.70 6.54
N LYS A 152 -18.39 -20.01 6.26
CA LYS A 152 -18.89 -21.10 7.11
C LYS A 152 -17.86 -21.57 8.15
N LEU A 153 -16.63 -21.04 8.09
CA LEU A 153 -15.49 -21.48 8.88
C LEU A 153 -14.85 -20.31 9.66
N ASP A 154 -15.64 -19.26 9.92
CA ASP A 154 -15.21 -18.00 10.55
C ASP A 154 -13.98 -17.36 9.85
N GLY A 155 -13.91 -17.54 8.53
CA GLY A 155 -12.86 -16.99 7.68
C GLY A 155 -13.35 -15.85 6.79
N VAL A 156 -12.41 -15.20 6.13
CA VAL A 156 -12.64 -14.05 5.26
C VAL A 156 -12.09 -14.35 3.87
N PHE A 157 -12.98 -14.26 2.87
CA PHE A 157 -12.60 -14.13 1.48
C PHE A 157 -12.84 -12.68 1.04
N LEU A 158 -11.82 -12.03 0.49
CA LEU A 158 -11.94 -10.68 -0.07
C LEU A 158 -11.49 -10.70 -1.53
N GLN A 159 -12.43 -10.39 -2.42
CA GLN A 159 -12.11 -10.15 -3.82
C GLN A 159 -11.43 -8.79 -3.96
N ALA A 160 -10.16 -8.81 -4.34
CA ALA A 160 -9.39 -7.60 -4.60
C ALA A 160 -9.73 -7.02 -5.98
N VAL A 161 -9.29 -5.79 -6.23
CA VAL A 161 -9.45 -5.12 -7.54
C VAL A 161 -8.34 -5.50 -8.54
N SER A 162 -7.23 -6.06 -8.06
CA SER A 162 -6.09 -6.52 -8.85
C SER A 162 -5.20 -7.47 -8.04
N GLU A 163 -4.27 -8.12 -8.72
CA GLU A 163 -3.23 -8.93 -8.08
C GLU A 163 -2.25 -8.09 -7.24
N VAL A 164 -1.99 -6.84 -7.63
CA VAL A 164 -1.20 -5.88 -6.84
C VAL A 164 -1.90 -5.58 -5.51
N ALA A 165 -3.22 -5.32 -5.53
CA ALA A 165 -3.98 -5.13 -4.31
C ALA A 165 -4.04 -6.40 -3.47
N THR A 166 -4.14 -7.56 -4.13
CA THR A 166 -4.18 -8.88 -3.47
C THR A 166 -2.93 -9.13 -2.63
N ILE A 167 -1.72 -8.92 -3.19
CA ILE A 167 -0.48 -9.17 -2.47
C ILE A 167 -0.30 -8.20 -1.30
N ASN A 168 -0.66 -6.93 -1.47
CA ASN A 168 -0.62 -5.93 -0.40
C ASN A 168 -1.57 -6.29 0.76
N HIS A 169 -2.77 -6.81 0.47
CA HIS A 169 -3.65 -7.35 1.50
C HIS A 169 -3.01 -8.54 2.24
N MET A 170 -2.32 -9.42 1.52
CA MET A 170 -1.61 -10.55 2.13
C MET A 170 -0.49 -10.07 3.06
N TYR A 171 0.30 -9.07 2.70
CA TYR A 171 1.31 -8.49 3.60
C TYR A 171 0.68 -7.88 4.84
N GLY A 172 -0.42 -7.15 4.70
CA GLY A 172 -1.17 -6.63 5.85
C GLY A 172 -1.65 -7.74 6.79
N CYS A 173 -2.21 -8.81 6.22
CA CYS A 173 -2.67 -9.98 6.97
C CYS A 173 -1.52 -10.74 7.66
N GLY A 174 -0.43 -10.98 6.95
CA GLY A 174 0.77 -11.61 7.48
C GLY A 174 1.43 -10.78 8.59
N GLY A 175 1.48 -9.45 8.42
CA GLY A 175 1.95 -8.50 9.43
C GLY A 175 1.08 -8.46 10.69
N ALA A 176 -0.20 -8.84 10.58
CA ALA A 176 -1.09 -9.05 11.72
C ALA A 176 -0.91 -10.43 12.40
N GLY A 177 0.00 -11.27 11.90
CA GLY A 177 0.27 -12.61 12.44
C GLY A 177 -0.74 -13.67 12.02
N LEU A 178 -1.54 -13.41 10.98
CA LEU A 178 -2.61 -14.30 10.53
C LEU A 178 -2.22 -15.05 9.25
N PRO A 179 -2.48 -16.37 9.17
CA PRO A 179 -2.19 -17.14 7.97
C PRO A 179 -3.13 -16.74 6.82
N CYS A 180 -2.55 -16.40 5.67
CA CYS A 180 -3.29 -16.09 4.46
C CYS A 180 -2.70 -16.75 3.22
N LEU A 181 -3.47 -16.77 2.14
CA LEU A 181 -3.02 -17.19 0.81
C LEU A 181 -3.80 -16.47 -0.29
N THR A 182 -3.37 -16.67 -1.53
CA THR A 182 -4.10 -16.29 -2.74
C THR A 182 -4.06 -17.40 -3.79
N PHE A 183 -4.92 -17.28 -4.80
CA PHE A 183 -4.87 -18.06 -6.04
C PHE A 183 -4.63 -17.09 -7.18
N THR A 184 -3.55 -17.29 -7.93
CA THR A 184 -3.16 -16.43 -9.06
C THR A 184 -2.60 -17.28 -10.21
N SER A 185 -2.38 -16.68 -11.37
CA SER A 185 -1.71 -17.31 -12.51
C SER A 185 -0.67 -16.35 -13.13
N SER A 186 0.13 -16.83 -14.08
CA SER A 186 1.35 -16.18 -14.59
C SER A 186 1.34 -14.64 -14.68
N PRO A 187 0.37 -13.98 -15.36
CA PRO A 187 0.33 -12.52 -15.41
C PRO A 187 0.14 -11.89 -14.03
N GLY A 188 -0.78 -12.46 -13.25
CA GLY A 188 -1.05 -12.03 -11.90
C GLY A 188 0.15 -12.21 -10.96
N PHE A 189 0.89 -13.32 -11.07
CA PHE A 189 2.12 -13.51 -10.29
C PHE A 189 3.18 -12.45 -10.61
N SER A 190 3.31 -12.08 -11.88
CA SER A 190 4.26 -11.04 -12.31
C SER A 190 3.93 -9.67 -11.69
N LEU A 191 2.63 -9.35 -11.56
CA LEU A 191 2.16 -8.13 -10.90
C LEU A 191 2.37 -8.14 -9.37
N MET A 192 2.48 -9.33 -8.76
CA MET A 192 2.71 -9.44 -7.32
C MET A 192 4.17 -9.23 -6.91
N LEU A 193 5.12 -9.15 -7.87
CA LEU A 193 6.56 -9.06 -7.58
C LEU A 193 7.00 -7.74 -6.93
N GLU A 194 6.27 -6.65 -7.18
CA GLU A 194 6.54 -5.35 -6.55
C GLU A 194 6.05 -5.29 -5.09
N GLY A 195 5.05 -6.12 -4.75
CA GLY A 195 4.33 -6.07 -3.48
C GLY A 195 5.17 -6.37 -2.25
#